data_AF-A0AAN7AG82-F1
#
_entry.id   AF-A0AAN7AG82-F1
#
_cell.length_a   1.000
_cell.length_b   1.000
_cell.length_c   1.000
_cell.angle_alpha   90.00
_cell.angle_beta   90.00
_cell.angle_gamma   90.00
#
_symmetry.space_group_name_H-M   'P 1'
#
loop_
_entity.id
_entity.type
_entity.pdbx_description
1 polymer ?
#
loop_
_entity_poly.entity_id
_entity_poly.type
_entity_poly.pdbx_seq_one_letter_code
_entity_poly.pdbx_strand_id
1 'polypeptide(L)'
;MRLLNTRSGVMPDFISDDDIPQYAILSHTWEADQEITFQEWESRHQIADAISKKSGFVKIQNFRVQAAGDGFEWIWVDTFGRLFLDSSTALGGVCC
;
A
#
# COMPACT_ATOMS: atom_id res chain seq x y z
N MET A 1 3.90 -10.54 -4.58
CA MET A 1 3.33 -9.16 -4.50
C MET A 1 3.53 -8.60 -3.10
N ARG A 2 3.52 -7.28 -2.91
CA ARG A 2 3.64 -6.65 -1.58
C ARG A 2 2.30 -6.11 -1.13
N LEU A 3 1.64 -6.80 -0.20
CA LEU A 3 0.37 -6.35 0.38
C LEU A 3 0.59 -5.84 1.79
N LEU A 4 -0.14 -4.79 2.12
CA LEU A 4 -0.04 -4.09 3.37
C LEU A 4 -1.30 -4.39 4.20
N ASN A 5 -1.12 -4.99 5.38
CA ASN A 5 -2.24 -5.39 6.22
C ASN A 5 -2.90 -4.18 6.87
N THR A 6 -4.19 -3.94 6.62
CA THR A 6 -4.91 -2.74 7.07
C THR A 6 -4.92 -2.60 8.60
N ARG A 7 -4.97 -3.71 9.34
CA ARG A 7 -5.00 -3.73 10.81
C ARG A 7 -3.61 -3.59 11.42
N SER A 8 -2.64 -4.37 10.95
CA SER A 8 -1.36 -4.54 11.64
C SER A 8 -0.26 -3.57 11.21
N GLY A 9 -0.38 -2.91 10.05
CA GLY A 9 0.76 -2.10 9.59
C GLY A 9 1.83 -2.86 8.80
N VAL A 10 1.77 -4.19 8.81
CA VAL A 10 2.86 -5.05 8.34
C VAL A 10 2.69 -5.36 6.86
N MET A 11 3.80 -5.44 6.14
CA MET A 11 3.86 -5.80 4.74
C MET A 11 4.69 -7.09 4.61
N PRO A 12 4.07 -8.28 4.68
CA PRO A 12 4.77 -9.54 4.47
C PRO A 12 5.07 -9.78 2.99
N ASP A 13 6.12 -10.55 2.73
CA ASP A 13 6.45 -11.03 1.39
C ASP A 13 5.52 -12.18 1.00
N PHE A 14 4.61 -11.94 0.04
CA PHE A 14 3.82 -12.99 -0.58
C PHE A 14 4.61 -13.56 -1.76
N ILE A 15 5.09 -14.80 -1.59
CA ILE A 15 5.93 -15.54 -2.54
C ILE A 15 5.10 -16.32 -3.57
N SER A 16 3.84 -16.65 -3.25
CA SER A 16 2.96 -17.46 -4.11
C SER A 16 1.69 -16.71 -4.50
N ASP A 17 1.31 -16.82 -5.78
CA ASP A 17 0.11 -16.20 -6.35
C ASP A 17 -1.20 -16.91 -5.94
N ASP A 18 -1.12 -18.19 -5.52
CA ASP A 18 -2.28 -18.99 -5.11
C ASP A 18 -2.87 -18.60 -3.74
N ASP A 19 -2.11 -17.91 -2.89
CA ASP A 19 -2.51 -17.52 -1.52
C ASP A 19 -2.76 -16.01 -1.39
N ILE A 20 -3.05 -15.32 -2.49
CA ILE A 20 -3.29 -13.88 -2.46
C ILE A 20 -4.70 -13.61 -1.88
N PRO A 21 -4.81 -13.04 -0.66
CA PRO A 21 -6.10 -12.73 -0.06
C PRO A 21 -6.74 -11.55 -0.79
N GLN A 22 -8.05 -11.33 -0.62
CA GLN A 22 -8.73 -10.17 -1.20
C GLN A 22 -8.09 -8.85 -0.72
N TYR A 23 -7.75 -7.98 -1.66
CA TYR A 23 -7.10 -6.70 -1.37
C TYR A 23 -7.75 -5.53 -2.11
N ALA A 24 -7.69 -4.35 -1.50
CA ALA A 24 -8.05 -3.09 -2.16
C ALA A 24 -6.80 -2.41 -2.73
N ILE A 25 -6.92 -1.78 -3.89
CA ILE A 25 -5.79 -1.14 -4.57
C ILE A 25 -5.89 0.37 -4.39
N LEU A 26 -4.82 0.99 -3.89
CA LEU A 26 -4.70 2.45 -3.90
C LEU A 26 -4.22 2.91 -5.27
N SER A 27 -5.14 3.45 -6.07
CA SER A 27 -4.86 3.96 -7.42
C SER A 27 -4.16 5.34 -7.42
N HIS A 28 -3.31 5.52 -8.42
CA HIS A 28 -2.45 6.65 -8.76
C HIS A 28 -2.99 8.06 -8.45
N THR A 29 -2.26 8.77 -7.59
CA THR A 29 -2.00 10.24 -7.64
C THR A 29 -1.05 10.53 -6.47
N TRP A 30 0.21 10.15 -6.61
CA TRP A 30 1.22 10.58 -5.65
C TRP A 30 1.67 11.98 -6.05
N GLU A 31 1.72 12.90 -5.08
CA GLU A 31 2.40 14.17 -5.31
C GLU A 31 3.91 13.89 -5.36
N ALA A 32 4.58 14.41 -6.39
CA ALA A 32 6.01 14.25 -6.56
C ALA A 32 6.76 14.65 -5.28
N ASP A 33 7.80 13.90 -4.92
CA ASP A 33 8.63 14.08 -3.72
C ASP A 33 7.94 13.87 -2.35
N GLN A 34 6.66 13.48 -2.32
CA GLN A 34 5.94 13.15 -1.10
C GLN A 34 5.65 11.66 -0.94
N GLU A 35 6.19 10.84 -1.84
CA GLU A 35 6.16 9.38 -1.76
C GLU A 35 6.97 8.88 -0.56
N ILE A 36 6.51 7.77 0.02
CA ILE A 36 7.25 7.03 1.03
C ILE A 36 7.74 5.71 0.45
N THR A 37 9.00 5.39 0.72
CA THR A 37 9.59 4.12 0.33
C THR A 37 9.25 3.00 1.33
N PHE A 38 9.51 1.75 0.93
CA PHE A 38 9.33 0.55 1.75
C PHE A 38 10.09 0.69 3.06
N GLN A 39 11.35 1.07 2.92
CA GLN A 39 12.28 1.19 4.03
C GLN A 39 11.83 2.27 5.00
N GLU A 40 11.27 3.38 4.51
CA GLU A 40 10.67 4.42 5.34
C GLU A 40 9.40 3.93 6.05
N TRP A 41 8.57 3.15 5.37
CA TRP A 41 7.36 2.56 5.96
C TRP A 41 7.68 1.50 7.03
N GLU A 42 8.72 0.70 6.81
CA GLU A 42 9.19 -0.33 7.76
C GLU A 42 9.87 0.32 8.97
N SER A 43 10.66 1.36 8.71
CA SER A 43 11.33 2.17 9.74
C SER A 43 10.42 3.25 10.34
N ARG A 44 9.12 3.25 10.05
CA ARG A 44 8.19 4.33 10.42
C ARG A 44 8.18 4.67 11.91
N HIS A 45 8.45 3.69 12.76
CA HIS A 45 8.53 3.88 14.21
C HIS A 45 9.80 4.64 14.63
N GLN A 46 10.85 4.61 13.81
CA GLN A 46 12.14 5.27 14.05
C GLN A 46 12.20 6.66 13.41
N ILE A 47 11.45 6.90 12.32
CA ILE A 47 11.45 8.16 11.57
C ILE A 47 10.08 8.87 11.55
N ALA A 48 9.23 8.59 12.54
CA ALA A 48 7.83 9.01 12.59
C ALA A 48 7.62 10.52 12.31
N ASP A 49 8.49 11.37 12.85
CA ASP A 49 8.42 12.83 12.68
C ASP A 49 8.73 13.30 11.25
N ALA A 50 9.56 12.56 10.51
CA ALA A 50 9.94 12.88 9.14
C ALA A 50 8.89 12.39 8.13
N ILE A 51 8.36 11.18 8.34
CA ILE A 51 7.40 10.57 7.41
C ILE A 51 5.96 11.06 7.63
N SER A 52 5.60 11.49 8.84
CA SER A 52 4.25 12.01 9.13
C SER A 52 3.93 13.28 8.34
N LYS A 53 4.97 13.99 7.88
CA LYS A 53 4.87 15.18 7.04
C LYS A 53 4.70 14.86 5.55
N LYS A 54 4.97 13.62 5.14
CA LYS A 54 4.85 13.20 3.75
C LYS A 54 3.39 12.93 3.41
N SER A 55 2.88 13.57 2.36
CA SER A 55 1.47 13.36 1.93
C SER A 55 1.20 11.91 1.56
N GLY A 56 2.21 11.17 1.08
CA GLY A 56 2.10 9.74 0.80
C GLY A 56 1.83 8.88 2.04
N PHE A 57 2.42 9.20 3.19
CA PHE A 57 2.13 8.48 4.43
C PHE A 57 0.69 8.68 4.87
N VAL A 58 0.22 9.93 4.85
CA VAL A 58 -1.16 10.28 5.19
C VAL A 58 -2.15 9.59 4.26
N LYS A 59 -1.87 9.55 2.96
CA LYS A 59 -2.71 8.88 1.96
C LYS A 59 -2.84 7.37 2.26
N ILE A 60 -1.73 6.71 2.58
CA ILE A 60 -1.74 5.28 2.91
C ILE A 60 -2.51 5.02 4.20
N GLN A 61 -2.34 5.85 5.23
CA GLN A 61 -3.09 5.72 6.48
C GLN A 61 -4.60 5.89 6.24
N ASN A 62 -5.00 6.91 5.50
CA ASN A 62 -6.41 7.13 5.17
C ASN A 62 -6.99 5.97 4.36
N PHE A 63 -6.25 5.49 3.37
CA PHE A 63 -6.68 4.34 2.57
C PHE A 63 -6.80 3.06 3.40
N ARG A 64 -5.89 2.82 4.36
CA ARG A 64 -5.98 1.69 5.29
C ARG A 64 -7.26 1.74 6.10
N VAL A 65 -7.61 2.92 6.62
CA VAL A 65 -8.82 3.12 7.42
C VAL A 65 -10.06 2.89 6.56
N GLN A 66 -10.06 3.43 5.33
CA GLN A 66 -11.16 3.24 4.38
C GLN A 66 -11.31 1.76 4.00
N ALA A 67 -10.24 1.12 3.55
CA ALA A 67 -10.23 -0.29 3.19
C ALA A 67 -10.65 -1.20 4.35
N ALA A 68 -10.22 -0.90 5.59
CA ALA A 68 -10.68 -1.62 6.77
C ALA A 68 -12.20 -1.44 7.02
N GLY A 69 -12.74 -0.24 6.78
CA GLY A 69 -14.17 0.03 6.85
C GLY A 69 -14.97 -0.69 5.75
N ASP A 70 -14.38 -0.84 4.58
CA ASP A 70 -14.95 -1.54 3.43
C ASP A 70 -14.81 -3.08 3.53
N GLY A 71 -14.17 -3.59 4.60
CA GLY A 71 -14.01 -5.02 4.84
C GLY A 71 -12.78 -5.67 4.20
N PHE A 72 -11.84 -4.86 3.69
CA PHE A 72 -10.56 -5.35 3.16
C PHE A 72 -9.49 -5.44 4.25
N GLU A 73 -8.94 -6.64 4.41
CA GLU A 73 -7.83 -6.89 5.35
C GLU A 73 -6.47 -6.50 4.76
N TRP A 74 -6.40 -6.40 3.43
CA TRP A 74 -5.17 -6.16 2.69
C TRP A 74 -5.36 -5.01 1.72
N ILE A 75 -4.31 -4.20 1.61
CA ILE A 75 -4.24 -3.16 0.59
C ILE A 75 -2.96 -3.30 -0.21
N TRP A 76 -3.04 -3.07 -1.50
CA TRP A 76 -1.88 -2.95 -2.36
C TRP A 76 -1.54 -1.47 -2.55
N VAL A 77 -0.27 -1.14 -2.34
CA VAL A 77 0.23 0.23 -2.39
C VAL A 77 1.34 0.30 -3.45
N ASP A 78 1.05 0.96 -4.55
CA ASP A 78 2.00 1.24 -5.63
C ASP A 78 2.88 2.45 -5.27
N THR A 79 3.71 2.33 -4.23
CA THR A 79 4.69 3.36 -3.83
C THR A 79 6.08 3.11 -4.39
N PHE A 80 6.28 2.04 -5.15
CA PHE A 80 7.57 1.74 -5.76
C PHE A 80 7.53 2.16 -7.21
N GLY A 81 7.89 3.41 -7.46
CA GLY A 81 8.27 3.85 -8.79
C GLY A 81 9.15 2.78 -9.45
N ARG A 82 8.62 2.19 -10.53
CA ARG A 82 8.98 0.93 -11.20
C ARG A 82 8.20 -0.29 -10.71
N LEU A 83 7.00 -0.45 -11.25
CA LEU A 83 6.79 -1.31 -12.43
C LEU A 83 5.60 -0.77 -13.23
N PHE A 84 5.88 -0.21 -14.41
CA PHE A 84 4.89 -0.28 -15.49
C PHE A 84 4.68 -1.76 -15.78
N LEU A 85 3.54 -2.31 -15.38
CA LEU A 85 2.97 -3.43 -16.11
C LEU A 85 1.81 -2.84 -16.90
N ASP A 86 2.15 -2.53 -18.15
CA ASP A 86 1.18 -2.38 -19.22
C ASP A 86 0.15 -3.51 -19.11
N SER A 87 -1.11 -3.11 -19.18
CA SER A 87 -2.26 -3.88 -19.66
C SER A 87 -2.21 -5.40 -19.45
N SER A 88 -3.18 -5.89 -18.67
CA SER A 88 -3.69 -7.27 -18.62
C SER A 88 -3.30 -8.05 -17.36
N THR A 89 -4.32 -8.32 -16.54
CA THR A 89 -4.37 -9.32 -15.47
C THR A 89 -3.94 -8.84 -14.07
N ALA A 90 -4.87 -8.16 -13.38
CA ALA A 90 -4.94 -8.19 -11.92
C ALA A 90 -6.28 -8.85 -11.54
N LEU A 91 -6.25 -10.17 -11.36
CA LEU A 91 -7.35 -10.88 -10.71
C LEU A 91 -7.35 -10.47 -9.23
N GLY A 92 -8.45 -9.88 -8.75
CA GLY A 92 -8.78 -9.82 -7.32
C GLY A 92 -8.87 -8.44 -6.65
N GLY A 93 -8.50 -7.34 -7.31
CA GLY A 93 -8.56 -6.02 -6.71
C GLY A 93 -9.87 -5.27 -6.98
N VAL A 94 -10.63 -4.92 -5.95
CA VAL A 94 -11.71 -3.91 -6.08
C VAL A 94 -11.05 -2.53 -6.06
N CYS A 95 -11.29 -1.74 -7.10
CA CYS A 95 -10.81 -0.38 -7.23
C CYS A 95 -11.77 0.53 -6.45
N CYS A 96 -11.33 1.08 -5.31
CA CYS A 96 -12.07 2.07 -4.52
C CYS A 96 -11.37 3.43 -4.61
#